data_AF-A0A285TSP3-F1
#
_entry.id   AF-A0A285TSP3-F1
#
_cell.length_a   1.000
_cell.length_b   1.000
_cell.length_c   1.000
_cell.angle_alpha   90.00
_cell.angle_beta   90.00
_cell.angle_gamma   90.00
#
_symmetry.space_group_name_H-M   'P 1'
#
loop_
_entity.id
_entity.type
_entity.pdbx_description
1 polymer ?
#
loop_
_entity_poly.entity_id
_entity_poly.type
_entity_poly.pdbx_seq_one_letter_code
_entity_poly.pdbx_strand_id
1 'polypeptide(L)' 'MQKKYNLSTITTHGLRHTHCSLLFEAGASLKEVQDRLGHTDVQTTMNVYAHITQKAKAEAIQKFESYLQI' A
#
# COMPACT_ATOMS: atom_id res chain seq x y z
N MET A 1 -19.62 -17.47 -5.82
CA MET A 1 -18.41 -17.03 -6.56
C MET A 1 -17.16 -17.18 -5.70
N GLN A 2 -16.94 -16.38 -4.65
CA GLN A 2 -15.68 -16.41 -3.88
C GLN A 2 -15.37 -17.76 -3.20
N LYS A 3 -16.36 -18.39 -2.53
CA LYS A 3 -16.22 -19.75 -1.95
C LYS A 3 -15.98 -20.85 -3.00
N LYS A 4 -16.39 -20.64 -4.26
CA LYS A 4 -16.19 -21.61 -5.35
C LYS A 4 -14.72 -21.66 -5.79
N TYR A 5 -13.98 -20.56 -5.61
CA TYR A 5 -12.59 -20.42 -6.02
C TYR A 5 -11.62 -20.31 -4.83
N ASN A 6 -12.07 -20.63 -3.62
CA ASN A 6 -11.26 -20.55 -2.40
C ASN A 6 -10.61 -19.16 -2.17
N LEU A 7 -11.28 -18.10 -2.64
CA LEU A 7 -10.80 -16.74 -2.49
C LEU A 7 -11.18 -16.19 -1.11
N SER A 8 -10.30 -15.36 -0.54
CA SER A 8 -10.57 -14.63 0.69
C SER A 8 -11.80 -13.73 0.52
N THR A 9 -12.55 -13.56 1.61
CA THR A 9 -13.75 -12.71 1.62
C THR A 9 -13.37 -11.26 1.34
N ILE A 10 -13.88 -10.70 0.25
CA ILE A 10 -13.68 -9.28 -0.07
C ILE A 10 -14.64 -8.46 0.80
N THR A 11 -14.08 -7.61 1.65
CA THR A 11 -14.85 -6.68 2.50
C THR A 11 -14.70 -5.25 2.01
N THR A 12 -15.66 -4.38 2.38
CA THR A 12 -15.57 -2.93 2.09
C THR A 12 -14.31 -2.31 2.73
N HIS A 13 -13.91 -2.80 3.91
CA HIS A 13 -12.67 -2.41 4.56
C HIS A 13 -11.44 -2.88 3.76
N GLY A 14 -11.44 -4.12 3.25
CA GLY A 14 -10.36 -4.63 2.39
C GLY A 14 -10.18 -3.80 1.12
N LEU A 15 -11.28 -3.38 0.48
CA LEU A 15 -11.21 -2.47 -0.67
C LEU A 15 -10.63 -1.09 -0.31
N ARG A 16 -10.94 -0.57 0.88
CA ARG A 16 -10.35 0.69 1.38
C ARG A 16 -8.85 0.56 1.60
N HIS A 17 -8.38 -0.58 2.10
CA HIS A 17 -6.95 -0.89 2.21
C HIS A 17 -6.28 -0.96 0.84
N THR A 18 -6.88 -1.68 -0.12
CA THR A 18 -6.37 -1.71 -1.50
C THR A 18 -6.27 -0.31 -2.10
N HIS A 19 -7.30 0.54 -1.90
CA HIS A 19 -7.27 1.91 -2.39
C HIS A 19 -6.14 2.75 -1.76
N CYS A 20 -5.95 2.64 -0.45
CA CYS A 20 -4.85 3.27 0.28
C CYS A 20 -3.48 2.85 -0.29
N SER A 21 -3.27 1.55 -0.49
CA SER A 21 -2.02 1.03 -1.04
C SER A 21 -1.74 1.55 -2.45
N LEU A 22 -2.75 1.58 -3.31
CA LEU A 22 -2.62 2.09 -4.68
C LEU A 22 -2.30 3.59 -4.73
N LEU A 23 -2.86 4.39 -3.82
CA LEU A 23 -2.53 5.81 -3.74
C LEU A 23 -1.06 6.03 -3.37
N PHE A 24 -0.53 5.24 -2.44
CA PHE A 24 0.88 5.30 -2.08
C PHE A 24 1.81 4.81 -3.20
N GLU A 25 1.45 3.73 -3.89
CA GLU A 25 2.21 3.28 -5.07
C GLU A 25 2.18 4.31 -6.21
N ALA A 26 1.10 5.10 -6.33
CA ALA A 26 1.01 6.22 -7.26
C ALA A 26 1.82 7.47 -6.82
N GLY A 27 2.46 7.44 -5.64
CA GLY A 27 3.29 8.54 -5.14
C GLY A 27 2.54 9.59 -4.32
N ALA A 28 1.29 9.34 -3.92
CA ALA A 28 0.57 10.25 -3.05
C ALA A 28 1.21 10.32 -1.65
N SER A 29 1.24 11.51 -1.07
CA SER A 29 1.75 11.72 0.29
C SER A 29 0.77 11.21 1.35
N LEU A 30 1.29 10.93 2.55
CA LEU A 30 0.50 10.49 3.69
C LEU A 30 -0.67 11.44 3.99
N LYS A 31 -0.45 12.76 3.84
CA LYS A 31 -1.46 13.77 4.11
C LYS A 31 -2.58 13.75 3.07
N GLU A 32 -2.25 13.62 1.79
CA GLU A 32 -3.23 13.51 0.70
C GLU A 32 -4.08 12.24 0.85
N VAL A 33 -3.45 11.11 1.19
CA VAL A 33 -4.16 9.85 1.43
C VAL A 33 -5.08 9.95 2.65
N GLN A 34 -4.60 10.56 3.74
CA GLN A 34 -5.39 10.76 4.96
C GLN A 34 -6.63 11.64 4.71
N ASP A 35 -6.44 12.76 4.00
CA ASP A 35 -7.53 13.70 3.68
C ASP A 35 -8.52 13.05 2.69
N ARG A 36 -8.04 12.29 1.70
CA ARG A 36 -8.88 11.56 0.73
C ARG A 36 -9.71 10.46 1.38
N LEU A 37 -9.11 9.71 2.31
CA LEU A 37 -9.79 8.61 2.98
C LEU A 37 -10.63 9.10 4.17
N GLY A 38 -10.50 10.35 4.62
CA GLY A 38 -11.24 10.87 5.78
C GLY A 38 -10.96 10.06 7.05
N HIS A 39 -9.74 9.54 7.21
CA HIS A 39 -9.36 8.77 8.39
C HIS A 39 -9.13 9.71 9.58
N THR A 40 -9.99 9.63 10.59
CA THR A 40 -9.72 10.21 11.92
C THR A 40 -8.62 9.43 12.64
N ASP A 41 -8.49 8.13 12.34
CA ASP A 41 -7.46 7.25 12.88
C ASP A 41 -6.31 7.04 11.88
N VAL A 42 -5.17 7.66 12.19
CA VAL A 42 -3.96 7.66 11.37
C VAL A 42 -3.20 6.33 11.45
N GLN A 43 -3.42 5.52 12.50
CA GLN A 43 -2.70 4.27 12.74
C GLN A 43 -2.81 3.30 11.57
N THR A 44 -4.03 3.13 11.05
CA THR A 44 -4.29 2.23 9.91
C THR A 44 -3.56 2.68 8.65
N THR A 45 -3.59 3.99 8.34
CA THR A 45 -2.88 4.57 7.20
C THR A 45 -1.36 4.43 7.36
N MET A 46 -0.86 4.67 8.57
CA MET A 46 0.57 4.62 8.87
C MET A 46 1.14 3.21 8.77
N ASN A 47 0.39 2.19 9.19
CA ASN A 47 0.80 0.79 9.06
C ASN A 47 0.93 0.36 7.59
N VAL A 48 -0.05 0.75 6.75
CA VAL A 48 0.01 0.48 5.30
C VAL A 48 1.16 1.25 4.66
N TYR A 49 1.32 2.52 5.01
CA TYR A 49 2.41 3.37 4.52
C TYR A 49 3.79 2.81 4.86
N ALA A 50 4.00 2.38 6.11
CA ALA A 50 5.27 1.83 6.58
C ALA A 50 5.68 0.60 5.75
N HIS A 51 4.72 -0.30 5.49
CA HIS A 51 4.97 -1.49 4.68
C HIS A 51 5.34 -1.16 3.23
N ILE A 52 4.59 -0.25 2.61
CA ILE A 52 4.84 0.16 1.21
C ILE A 52 6.17 0.90 1.10
N THR A 53 6.49 1.78 2.05
CA THR A 53 7.77 2.51 2.07
C THR A 53 8.95 1.56 2.22
N GLN A 54 8.83 0.54 3.08
CA GLN A 54 9.87 -0.47 3.24
C GLN A 54 10.09 -1.27 1.96
N LYS A 55 9.01 -1.68 1.28
CA LYS A 55 9.06 -2.35 -0.02
C LYS A 55 9.68 -1.45 -1.09
N ALA A 56 9.23 -0.20 -1.20
CA ALA A 56 9.77 0.77 -2.15
C ALA A 56 11.27 1.04 -1.93
N LYS A 57 11.72 1.10 -0.66
CA LYS A 57 13.14 1.22 -0.32
C LYS A 57 13.94 -0.01 -0.75
N ALA A 58 13.42 -1.21 -0.51
CA ALA A 58 14.07 -2.45 -0.94
C ALA A 58 14.15 -2.54 -2.48
N GLU A 59 13.08 -2.20 -3.18
CA GLU A 59 13.06 -2.14 -4.64
C GLU A 59 14.02 -1.09 -5.21
N ALA A 60 14.14 0.07 -4.56
CA ALA A 60 15.09 1.10 -4.96
C ALA A 60 16.54 0.61 -4.82
N ILE A 61 16.86 -0.11 -3.73
CA ILE A 61 18.17 -0.73 -3.53
C ILE A 61 18.43 -1.80 -4.59
N GLN A 62 17.48 -2.70 -4.85
CA GLN A 62 17.64 -3.72 -5.90
C GLN A 62 17.83 -3.13 -7.29
N LYS A 63 17.09 -2.05 -7.63
CA LYS A 63 17.27 -1.34 -8.90
C LYS A 63 18.66 -0.71 -9.00
N PHE A 64 19.16 -0.17 -7.89
CA PHE A 64 20.49 0.41 -7.81
C PHE A 64 21.59 -0.65 -7.93
N GLU A 65 21.48 -1.77 -7.23
CA GLU A 65 22.39 -2.93 -7.36
C GLU A 65 22.42 -3.45 -8.80
N SER A 66 21.24 -3.65 -9.40
CA SER A 66 21.10 -4.08 -10.80
C SER A 66 21.75 -3.10 -11.79
N TYR A 67 21.63 -1.79 -11.54
CA TYR A 67 22.27 -0.76 -12.34
C TYR A 67 23.80 -0.80 -12.20
N LEU A 68 24.30 -1.09 -11.01
CA LEU A 68 25.73 -1.21 -10.72
C LEU A 68 26.34 -2.56 -11.14
N GLN A 69 25.55 -3.52 -11.60
CA GLN A 69 25.99 -4.89 -11.95
C GLN A 69 26.74 -5.61 -10.82
N ILE A 70 26.35 -5.37 -9.56
CA ILE A 70 26.90 -6.04 -8.37
C ILE A 70 25.85 -6.94 -7.74
#